data_AF-A0A1M6F9Y9-F1
#
_entry.id   AF-A0A1M6F9Y9-F1
#
_cell.length_a   1.000
_cell.length_b   1.000
_cell.length_c   1.000
_cell.angle_alpha   90.00
_cell.angle_beta   90.00
_cell.angle_gamma   90.00
#
_symmetry.space_group_name_H-M   'P 1'
#
loop_
_entity.id
_entity.type
_entity.pdbx_description
1 polymer ?
#
loop_
_entity_poly.entity_id
_entity_poly.type
_entity_poly.pdbx_seq_one_letter_code
_entity_poly.pdbx_strand_id
1 'polypeptide(L)'
;MKKRIIIISMILLVLVIIATICNSDKTLAKLNSPDSTYQLIIKYNPPFLKGTFKISIYYKEKGSLIKKHLTDTNIFYDGAYLTDENYHITWEDNKATLTLTGDSNIGSKKFIINLANSPKMTEVK
;
A
#
# COMPACT_ATOMS: atom_id res chain seq x y z
N MET A 1 -35.63 1.65 -30.14
CA MET A 1 -35.30 2.20 -28.80
C MET A 1 -34.69 1.17 -27.85
N LYS A 2 -35.32 0.01 -27.60
CA LYS A 2 -34.83 -1.00 -26.63
C LYS A 2 -33.37 -1.44 -26.84
N LYS A 3 -32.95 -1.72 -28.08
CA LYS A 3 -31.55 -2.09 -28.40
C LYS A 3 -30.53 -1.01 -28.05
N ARG A 4 -30.85 0.28 -28.26
CA ARG A 4 -29.96 1.40 -27.92
C ARG A 4 -29.82 1.57 -26.40
N ILE A 5 -30.91 1.40 -25.66
CA ILE A 5 -30.90 1.44 -24.19
C ILE A 5 -30.05 0.30 -23.61
N ILE A 6 -30.16 -0.92 -24.17
CA ILE A 6 -29.33 -2.07 -23.75
C ILE A 6 -27.84 -1.79 -23.99
N ILE A 7 -27.47 -1.25 -25.16
CA ILE A 7 -26.08 -0.90 -25.47
C ILE A 7 -25.54 0.17 -24.51
N ILE A 8 -26.30 1.25 -24.27
CA ILE A 8 -25.89 2.30 -23.34
C ILE A 8 -25.72 1.75 -21.92
N SER A 9 -26.66 0.92 -21.46
CA SER A 9 -26.59 0.26 -20.15
C SER A 9 -25.35 -0.63 -20.03
N MET A 10 -25.02 -1.40 -21.07
CA MET A 10 -23.84 -2.26 -21.09
C MET A 10 -22.53 -1.45 -21.05
N ILE A 11 -22.45 -0.35 -21.80
CA ILE A 11 -21.29 0.55 -21.77
C ILE A 11 -21.12 1.16 -20.37
N LEU A 12 -22.21 1.63 -19.76
CA LEU A 12 -22.18 2.21 -18.43
C LEU A 12 -21.69 1.19 -17.39
N LEU A 13 -22.16 -0.05 -17.46
CA LEU A 13 -21.70 -1.14 -16.59
C LEU A 13 -20.19 -1.39 -16.74
N VAL A 14 -19.69 -1.44 -17.97
CA VAL A 14 -18.25 -1.62 -18.24
C VAL A 14 -17.44 -0.46 -17.65
N LEU A 15 -17.90 0.79 -17.80
CA LEU A 15 -17.23 1.95 -17.22
C LEU A 15 -17.18 1.88 -15.69
N VAL A 16 -18.25 1.43 -15.03
CA VAL A 16 -18.28 1.24 -13.57
C VAL A 16 -17.28 0.17 -13.13
N ILE A 17 -17.19 -0.94 -13.87
CA ILE A 17 -16.22 -2.01 -13.58
C ILE A 17 -14.78 -1.50 -13.74
N ILE A 18 -14.49 -0.76 -14.81
CA ILE A 18 -13.15 -0.18 -15.02
C ILE A 18 -12.81 0.81 -13.90
N ALA A 19 -13.73 1.73 -13.57
CA ALA A 19 -13.51 2.71 -12.52
C ALA A 19 -13.25 2.06 -11.14
N THR A 20 -13.97 0.99 -10.81
CA THR A 20 -13.76 0.26 -9.55
C THR A 20 -12.43 -0.46 -9.50
N ILE A 21 -11.99 -1.09 -10.60
CA ILE A 21 -10.68 -1.73 -10.68
C ILE A 21 -9.55 -0.69 -10.56
N CYS A 22 -9.66 0.43 -11.26
CA CYS A 22 -8.65 1.47 -11.24
C CYS A 22 -8.54 2.18 -9.89
N ASN A 23 -9.64 2.36 -9.14
CA ASN A 23 -9.63 3.00 -7.82
C ASN A 23 -9.36 2.04 -6.65
N SER A 24 -9.03 0.77 -6.93
CA SER A 24 -8.80 -0.21 -5.86
C SER A 24 -7.38 -0.14 -5.30
N ASP A 25 -7.27 -0.24 -3.97
CA ASP A 25 -5.97 -0.34 -3.29
C ASP A 25 -5.20 -1.58 -3.77
N LYS A 26 -4.00 -1.35 -4.32
CA LYS A 26 -3.03 -2.38 -4.64
C LYS A 26 -2.21 -2.71 -3.40
N THR A 27 -1.77 -3.97 -3.30
CA THR A 27 -0.82 -4.38 -2.28
C THR A 27 0.58 -4.32 -2.89
N LEU A 28 1.45 -3.49 -2.33
CA LEU A 28 2.86 -3.41 -2.72
C LEU A 28 3.61 -4.63 -2.18
N ALA A 29 3.48 -4.88 -0.87
CA ALA A 29 4.25 -5.92 -0.21
C ALA A 29 3.49 -6.56 0.95
N LYS A 30 3.81 -7.82 1.22
CA LYS A 30 3.45 -8.54 2.45
C LYS A 30 4.71 -9.14 3.04
N LEU A 31 5.11 -8.67 4.21
CA LEU A 31 6.42 -8.94 4.78
C LEU A 31 6.22 -9.58 6.14
N ASN A 32 6.65 -10.83 6.29
CA ASN A 32 6.54 -11.55 7.55
C ASN A 32 7.72 -11.19 8.46
N SER A 33 7.49 -11.16 9.77
CA SER A 33 8.56 -11.12 10.76
C SER A 33 9.39 -12.41 10.71
N PRO A 34 10.64 -12.42 11.22
CA PRO A 34 11.52 -13.59 11.17
C PRO A 34 10.92 -14.82 11.86
N ASP A 35 10.21 -14.61 12.96
CA ASP A 35 9.47 -15.64 13.71
C ASP A 35 8.07 -15.96 13.12
N SER A 36 7.69 -15.26 12.04
CA SER A 36 6.37 -15.30 11.41
C SER A 36 5.20 -14.94 12.31
N THR A 37 5.42 -14.34 13.49
CA THR A 37 4.36 -13.91 14.41
C THR A 37 3.54 -12.76 13.83
N TYR A 38 4.19 -11.88 13.05
CA TYR A 38 3.57 -10.69 12.48
C TYR A 38 3.73 -10.65 10.96
N GLN A 39 2.78 -10.00 10.30
CA GLN A 39 2.88 -9.65 8.89
C GLN A 39 2.59 -8.16 8.72
N LEU A 40 3.53 -7.45 8.10
CA LEU A 40 3.34 -6.09 7.61
C LEU A 40 2.78 -6.14 6.20
N ILE A 41 1.84 -5.23 5.91
CA ILE A 41 1.16 -5.15 4.63
C ILE A 41 1.22 -3.70 4.18
N ILE A 42 1.85 -3.47 3.04
CA ILE A 42 2.00 -2.14 2.45
C ILE A 42 1.00 -2.06 1.30
N LYS A 43 0.10 -1.09 1.36
CA LYS A 43 -0.91 -0.84 0.33
C LYS A 43 -0.78 0.56 -0.22
N TYR A 44 -1.16 0.71 -1.48
CA TYR A 44 -1.22 1.99 -2.13
C TYR A 44 -2.33 2.02 -3.17
N ASN A 45 -2.87 3.21 -3.40
CA ASN A 45 -3.75 3.45 -4.53
C ASN A 45 -2.94 4.23 -5.58
N PRO A 46 -2.60 3.63 -6.73
CA PRO A 46 -1.83 4.32 -7.76
C PRO A 46 -2.60 5.54 -8.28
N PRO A 47 -1.99 6.74 -8.27
CA PRO A 47 -2.63 7.91 -8.83
C PRO A 47 -2.64 7.81 -10.37
N PHE A 48 -3.68 8.34 -11.00
CA PHE A 48 -3.77 8.42 -12.47
C PHE A 48 -2.73 9.39 -13.08
N LEU A 49 -2.30 10.38 -12.30
CA LEU A 49 -1.36 11.42 -12.71
C LEU A 49 -0.14 11.40 -11.80
N LYS A 50 0.99 11.91 -12.31
CA LYS A 50 2.20 12.11 -11.52
C LYS A 50 1.91 13.01 -10.32
N GLY A 51 2.48 12.69 -9.17
CA GLY A 51 2.30 13.46 -7.96
C GLY A 51 2.41 12.63 -6.70
N THR A 52 2.12 13.28 -5.58
CA THR A 52 2.14 12.66 -4.26
C THR A 52 0.91 11.79 -4.06
N PHE A 53 1.10 10.56 -3.59
CA PHE A 53 0.01 9.64 -3.28
C PHE A 53 0.22 8.92 -1.96
N LYS A 54 -0.90 8.41 -1.44
CA LYS A 54 -0.99 7.79 -0.14
C LYS A 54 -0.52 6.33 -0.17
N ILE A 55 0.36 6.00 0.77
CA ILE A 55 0.69 4.64 1.18
C ILE A 55 0.12 4.41 2.57
N SER A 56 -0.63 3.32 2.69
CA SER A 56 -1.22 2.86 3.94
C SER A 56 -0.48 1.61 4.40
N ILE A 57 0.00 1.64 5.64
CA ILE A 57 0.81 0.57 6.22
C ILE A 57 -0.03 -0.10 7.31
N TYR A 58 -0.15 -1.42 7.21
CA TYR A 58 -0.93 -2.23 8.13
C TYR A 58 -0.05 -3.31 8.74
N TYR A 59 -0.49 -3.82 9.89
CA TYR A 59 0.03 -5.05 10.47
C TYR A 59 -1.08 -6.02 10.78
N LYS A 60 -0.74 -7.29 10.87
CA LYS A 60 -1.58 -8.32 11.48
C LYS A 60 -0.74 -9.39 12.15
N GLU A 61 -1.32 -10.05 13.13
CA GLU A 61 -0.75 -11.26 13.73
C GLU A 61 -1.01 -12.48 12.83
N LYS A 62 -0.15 -13.49 12.95
CA LYS A 62 -0.31 -14.78 12.27
C LYS A 62 -1.65 -15.40 12.61
N GLY A 63 -2.39 -15.85 11.60
CA GLY A 63 -3.72 -16.43 11.77
C GLY A 63 -4.86 -15.43 11.94
N SER A 64 -4.57 -14.14 12.17
CA SER A 64 -5.61 -13.11 12.20
C SER A 64 -6.08 -12.73 10.80
N LEU A 65 -7.40 -12.62 10.64
CA LEU A 65 -8.04 -12.05 9.45
C LEU A 65 -8.09 -10.51 9.52
N ILE A 66 -8.00 -9.95 10.73
CA ILE A 66 -8.13 -8.52 10.97
C ILE A 66 -6.78 -7.85 10.78
N LYS A 67 -6.74 -6.91 9.84
CA LYS A 67 -5.58 -6.03 9.61
C LYS A 67 -5.78 -4.78 10.43
N LYS A 68 -4.77 -4.40 11.20
CA LYS A 68 -4.75 -3.17 11.97
C LYS A 68 -3.93 -2.13 11.21
N HIS A 69 -4.47 -0.93 11.11
CA HIS A 69 -3.80 0.20 10.49
C HIS A 69 -2.68 0.71 11.41
N LEU A 70 -1.48 0.92 10.86
CA LEU A 70 -0.34 1.49 11.61
C LEU A 70 -0.20 2.98 11.32
N THR A 71 -0.10 3.34 10.05
CA THR A 71 0.07 4.73 9.63
C THR A 71 -0.26 4.92 8.17
N ASP A 72 -0.42 6.18 7.81
CA ASP A 72 -0.48 6.67 6.45
C ASP A 72 0.73 7.55 6.19
N THR A 73 1.37 7.34 5.05
CA THR A 73 2.41 8.24 4.57
C THR A 73 2.18 8.54 3.11
N ASN A 74 2.98 9.45 2.57
CA ASN A 74 2.92 9.79 1.17
C ASN A 74 4.28 9.63 0.51
N ILE A 75 4.29 9.13 -0.71
CA ILE A 75 5.47 9.12 -1.59
C ILE A 75 5.11 9.72 -2.94
N PHE A 76 6.12 10.06 -3.73
CA PHE A 76 5.93 10.64 -5.05
C PHE A 76 5.84 9.56 -6.13
N TYR A 77 4.81 9.64 -6.98
CA TYR A 77 4.60 8.83 -8.17
C TYR A 77 5.04 9.60 -9.40
N ASP A 78 5.93 9.03 -10.20
CA ASP A 78 6.47 9.64 -11.40
C ASP A 78 5.81 9.11 -12.70
N GLY A 79 4.86 8.19 -12.58
CA GLY A 79 4.19 7.54 -13.71
C GLY A 79 4.45 6.04 -13.80
N ALA A 80 5.45 5.50 -13.11
CA ALA A 80 5.76 4.07 -13.08
C ALA A 80 5.17 3.38 -11.83
N TYR A 81 4.70 2.14 -12.00
CA TYR A 81 4.14 1.36 -10.91
C TYR A 81 5.19 1.06 -9.84
N LEU A 82 4.80 1.10 -8.57
CA LEU A 82 5.68 0.65 -7.49
C LEU A 82 5.98 -0.85 -7.60
N THR A 83 7.25 -1.19 -7.45
CA THR A 83 7.81 -2.54 -7.47
C THR A 83 8.53 -2.86 -6.16
N ASP A 84 9.14 -4.04 -6.09
CA ASP A 84 9.94 -4.48 -4.93
C ASP A 84 11.18 -3.62 -4.67
N GLU A 85 11.58 -2.77 -5.61
CA GLU A 85 12.68 -1.82 -5.43
C GLU A 85 12.27 -0.58 -4.62
N ASN A 86 10.97 -0.30 -4.52
CA ASN A 86 10.44 0.88 -3.83
C ASN A 86 10.29 0.69 -2.32
N TYR A 87 10.65 -0.47 -1.79
CA TYR A 87 10.68 -0.69 -0.35
C TYR A 87 11.88 -1.54 0.06
N HIS A 88 12.34 -1.32 1.28
CA HIS A 88 13.31 -2.18 1.94
C HIS A 88 12.90 -2.37 3.39
N ILE A 89 12.95 -3.61 3.88
CA ILE A 89 12.65 -3.92 5.27
C ILE A 89 13.81 -4.70 5.91
N THR A 90 14.19 -4.30 7.11
CA THR A 90 15.03 -5.10 7.99
C THR A 90 14.33 -5.35 9.30
N TRP A 91 14.60 -6.51 9.89
CA TRP A 91 14.02 -6.92 11.16
C TRP A 91 15.10 -7.08 12.20
N GLU A 92 14.86 -6.50 13.38
CA GLU A 92 15.66 -6.66 14.59
C GLU A 92 14.69 -7.00 15.73
N ASP A 93 14.59 -8.28 16.05
CA ASP A 93 13.61 -8.82 17.01
C ASP A 93 12.17 -8.38 16.70
N ASN A 94 11.54 -7.64 17.61
CA ASN A 94 10.18 -7.11 17.50
C ASN A 94 10.12 -5.75 16.79
N LYS A 95 11.22 -5.30 16.18
CA LYS A 95 11.30 -4.04 15.45
C LYS A 95 11.53 -4.30 13.97
N ALA A 96 10.78 -3.59 13.14
CA ALA A 96 11.03 -3.50 11.71
C ALA A 96 11.49 -2.09 11.35
N THR A 97 12.53 -2.00 10.55
CA THR A 97 12.91 -0.76 9.88
C THR A 97 12.43 -0.84 8.44
N LEU A 98 11.43 -0.04 8.10
CA LEU A 98 10.89 0.06 6.74
C LEU A 98 11.40 1.33 6.09
N THR A 99 12.02 1.20 4.93
CA THR A 99 12.35 2.32 4.05
C THR A 99 11.43 2.24 2.84
N LEU A 100 10.79 3.36 2.50
CA LEU A 100 9.98 3.52 1.30
C LEU A 100 10.66 4.54 0.39
N THR A 101 10.87 4.17 -0.87
CA THR A 101 11.57 5.00 -1.84
C THR A 101 10.64 5.28 -3.01
N GLY A 102 10.29 6.55 -3.20
CA GLY A 102 9.60 7.00 -4.42
C GLY A 102 10.53 6.92 -5.64
N ASP A 103 9.95 6.94 -6.84
CA ASP A 103 10.62 6.55 -8.10
C ASP A 103 11.56 7.63 -8.68
N SER A 104 12.32 8.30 -7.83
CA SER A 104 13.32 9.29 -8.22
C SER A 104 14.42 9.51 -7.19
N ASN A 105 14.46 8.74 -6.09
CA ASN A 105 15.32 9.01 -4.92
C ASN A 105 15.17 10.42 -4.31
N ILE A 106 14.24 11.26 -4.80
CA ILE A 106 13.99 12.63 -4.33
C ILE A 106 13.25 12.63 -2.97
N GLY A 107 12.79 11.46 -2.50
CA GLY A 107 12.19 11.33 -1.18
C GLY A 107 12.10 9.88 -0.73
N SER A 108 13.16 9.39 -0.06
CA SER A 108 13.06 8.17 0.75
C SER A 108 12.54 8.52 2.13
N LYS A 109 11.61 7.72 2.64
CA LYS A 109 11.13 7.82 4.02
C LYS A 109 11.49 6.58 4.79
N LYS A 110 12.10 6.75 5.96
CA LYS A 110 12.48 5.66 6.85
C LYS A 110 11.57 5.65 8.07
N PHE A 111 11.13 4.47 8.46
CA PHE A 111 10.25 4.28 9.58
C PHE A 111 10.73 3.14 10.46
N ILE A 112 10.60 3.33 11.77
CA ILE A 112 10.81 2.28 12.76
C ILE A 112 9.45 1.86 13.28
N ILE A 113 9.14 0.58 13.11
CA ILE A 113 7.90 -0.06 13.55
C ILE A 113 8.25 -0.95 14.74
N ASN A 114 7.81 -0.56 15.94
CA ASN A 114 7.94 -1.41 17.12
C ASN A 114 6.63 -2.18 17.31
N LEU A 115 6.68 -3.51 17.25
CA LEU A 115 5.50 -4.38 17.37
C LEU A 115 5.28 -4.88 18.81
N ALA A 116 6.18 -4.62 19.75
CA ALA A 116 6.07 -5.07 21.13
C ALA A 116 5.07 -4.22 21.94
N ASN A 117 4.16 -4.88 22.67
CA ASN A 117 3.20 -4.35 23.65
C ASN A 117 2.16 -3.32 23.15
N SER A 118 2.47 -2.54 22.12
CA SER A 118 1.56 -1.63 21.42
C SER A 118 2.20 -1.21 20.11
N PRO A 119 1.80 -1.81 18.97
CA PRO A 119 2.39 -1.52 17.68
C PRO A 119 2.36 -0.03 17.34
N LYS A 120 3.55 0.57 17.19
CA LYS A 120 3.73 1.99 16.90
C LYS A 120 4.78 2.17 15.81
N MET A 121 4.55 3.18 14.98
CA MET A 121 5.41 3.53 13.87
C MET A 121 5.93 4.96 14.06
N THR A 122 7.24 5.15 13.88
CA THR A 122 7.89 6.47 14.01
C THR A 122 8.67 6.74 12.73
N GLU A 123 8.41 7.88 12.08
CA GLU A 123 9.20 8.37 10.94
C GLU A 123 10.54 8.91 11.45
N VAL A 124 11.63 8.46 10.85
CA VAL A 124 12.99 8.93 11.11
C VAL A 124 13.29 10.03 10.10
N LYS A 125 13.54 11.24 10.60
CA LYS A 125 13.94 12.40 9.78
C LYS A 125 15.41 12.33 9.39
#